data_AF-A0A3M1BJ78-F1
#
_entry.id   AF-A0A3M1BJ78-F1
#
_cell.length_a   1.000
_cell.length_b   1.000
_cell.length_c   1.000
_cell.angle_alpha   90.00
_cell.angle_beta   90.00
_cell.angle_gamma   90.00
#
_symmetry.space_group_name_H-M   'P 1'
#
loop_
_entity.id
_entity.type
_entity.pdbx_description
1 polymer ?
#
loop_
_entity_poly.entity_id
_entity_poly.type
_entity_poly.pdbx_seq_one_letter_code
_entity_poly.pdbx_strand_id
1 'polypeptide(L)'
;MSRKRQENHCSFCGRSQSEVLVLIAGPNDTFICDRCVEVCNNIIKDQKKQLSYNLSKEIPTPEEIKRQLDQYVIGQERAKKVLSVAVYNHYKRIRAKELGLSLDDVEVEKSNILLIGPTGSGKTLLAKTLAKIL
;
A
#
# COMPACT_ATOMS: atom_id res chain seq x y z
N MET A 1 5.87 20.64 -56.54
CA MET A 1 5.46 19.43 -55.79
C MET A 1 5.63 19.71 -54.30
N SER A 2 4.53 20.05 -53.61
CA SER A 2 4.56 20.33 -52.17
C SER A 2 4.91 19.07 -51.39
N ARG A 3 6.03 19.10 -50.65
CA ARG A 3 6.38 18.06 -49.67
C ARG A 3 5.30 18.05 -48.60
N LYS A 4 4.39 17.07 -48.63
CA LYS A 4 3.45 16.81 -47.52
C LYS A 4 4.30 16.57 -46.27
N ARG A 5 4.24 17.49 -45.29
CA ARG A 5 4.73 17.23 -43.93
C ARG A 5 3.96 16.01 -43.42
N GLN A 6 4.65 14.90 -43.20
CA GLN A 6 4.05 13.79 -42.46
C GLN A 6 3.80 14.28 -41.05
N GLU A 7 2.53 14.32 -40.68
CA GLU A 7 2.11 14.68 -39.34
C GLU A 7 2.34 13.48 -38.42
N ASN A 8 2.90 13.70 -37.23
CA ASN A 8 3.14 12.63 -36.28
C ASN A 8 1.82 12.23 -35.62
N HIS A 9 1.61 10.93 -35.42
CA HIS A 9 0.38 10.38 -34.85
C HIS A 9 0.70 9.54 -33.62
N CYS A 10 -0.20 9.57 -32.64
CA CYS A 10 -0.11 8.71 -31.46
C CYS A 10 -0.27 7.24 -31.86
N SER A 11 0.70 6.40 -31.51
CA SER A 11 0.72 4.96 -31.81
C SER A 11 -0.35 4.17 -31.05
N PHE A 12 -0.99 4.76 -30.03
CA PHE A 12 -2.01 4.12 -29.20
C PHE A 12 -3.44 4.45 -29.62
N CYS A 13 -3.73 5.70 -30.00
CA CYS A 13 -5.10 6.14 -30.36
C CYS A 13 -5.23 6.69 -31.78
N GLY A 14 -4.14 6.83 -32.54
CA GLY A 14 -4.15 7.29 -33.92
C GLY A 14 -4.37 8.80 -34.13
N ARG A 15 -4.54 9.59 -33.06
CA ARG A 15 -4.71 11.05 -33.17
C ARG A 15 -3.45 11.75 -33.65
N SER A 16 -3.62 12.80 -34.46
CA SER A 16 -2.51 13.61 -34.95
C SER A 16 -1.97 14.56 -33.88
N GLN A 17 -0.77 15.10 -34.10
CA GLN A 17 -0.14 16.06 -33.21
C GLN A 17 -0.99 17.32 -32.97
N SER A 18 -1.82 17.73 -33.94
CA SER A 18 -2.72 18.88 -33.77
C SER A 18 -3.94 18.60 -32.88
N GLU A 19 -4.31 17.34 -32.70
CA GLU A 19 -5.53 16.94 -31.94
C GLU A 19 -5.28 16.73 -30.44
N VAL A 20 -4.02 16.80 -30.00
CA VAL A 20 -3.58 16.49 -28.64
C VAL A 20 -2.74 17.64 -28.09
N LEU A 21 -2.72 17.78 -26.76
CA LEU A 21 -1.98 18.88 -26.12
C LEU A 21 -0.48 18.61 -26.16
N VAL A 22 -0.09 17.37 -25.90
CA VAL A 22 1.30 16.93 -25.89
C VAL A 22 1.41 15.60 -26.63
N LEU A 23 2.38 15.51 -27.54
CA LEU A 23 2.78 14.27 -28.20
C LEU A 23 4.23 13.96 -27.81
N ILE A 24 4.42 12.86 -27.08
CA ILE A 24 5.71 12.43 -26.53
C ILE A 24 6.32 11.39 -27.48
N ALA A 25 7.56 11.61 -27.92
CA ALA A 25 8.30 10.67 -28.74
C ALA A 25 9.05 9.64 -27.87
N GLY A 26 8.98 8.37 -28.26
CA GLY A 26 9.71 7.26 -27.67
C GLY A 26 10.71 6.62 -28.65
N PRO A 27 11.40 5.55 -28.23
CA PRO A 27 12.26 4.76 -29.11
C PRO A 27 11.48 4.17 -30.30
N ASN A 28 12.17 3.87 -31.40
CA ASN A 28 11.61 3.22 -32.59
C ASN A 28 10.42 3.97 -33.22
N ASP A 29 10.52 5.30 -33.36
CA ASP A 29 9.49 6.16 -34.00
C ASP A 29 8.07 5.97 -33.42
N THR A 30 7.98 5.61 -32.14
CA THR A 30 6.70 5.43 -31.43
C THR A 30 6.32 6.73 -30.72
N PHE A 31 5.05 7.12 -30.76
CA PHE A 31 4.56 8.33 -30.11
C PHE A 31 3.39 8.02 -29.18
N ILE A 32 3.30 8.70 -28.04
CA ILE A 32 2.18 8.62 -27.11
C ILE A 32 1.67 10.02 -26.75
N CYS A 33 0.35 10.22 -26.75
CA CYS A 33 -0.24 11.51 -26.39
C CYS A 33 -0.62 11.59 -24.91
N ASP A 34 -0.80 12.82 -24.40
CA ASP A 34 -1.21 13.11 -23.02
C ASP A 34 -2.41 12.27 -22.55
N ARG A 35 -3.46 12.17 -23.37
CA ARG A 35 -4.67 11.40 -23.04
C ARG A 35 -4.40 9.89 -22.92
N CYS A 36 -3.56 9.33 -23.79
CA CYS A 36 -3.20 7.92 -23.70
C CYS A 36 -2.37 7.65 -22.43
N VAL A 37 -1.48 8.57 -22.06
CA VAL A 37 -0.73 8.48 -20.79
C VAL A 37 -1.69 8.48 -19.60
N GLU A 38 -2.71 9.33 -19.58
CA GLU A 38 -3.73 9.35 -18.52
C GLU A 38 -4.52 8.03 -18.41
N VAL A 39 -4.98 7.50 -19.55
CA VAL A 39 -5.69 6.22 -19.58
C VAL A 39 -4.80 5.08 -19.09
N CYS A 40 -3.55 5.00 -19.58
CA CYS A 40 -2.58 4.01 -19.12
C CYS A 40 -2.31 4.14 -17.61
N ASN A 41 -2.16 5.36 -17.10
CA ASN A 41 -1.97 5.61 -15.67
C ASN A 41 -3.17 5.13 -14.85
N ASN A 42 -4.40 5.33 -15.31
CA ASN A 42 -5.60 4.85 -14.63
C ASN A 42 -5.67 3.32 -14.60
N ILE A 43 -5.40 2.66 -15.72
CA ILE A 43 -5.34 1.19 -15.80
C ILE A 43 -4.28 0.64 -14.84
N ILE A 44 -3.09 1.23 -14.81
CA ILE A 44 -2.00 0.82 -13.91
C ILE A 44 -2.40 1.04 -12.44
N LYS A 45 -3.03 2.18 -12.11
CA LYS A 45 -3.54 2.45 -10.76
C LYS A 45 -4.57 1.41 -10.31
N ASP A 46 -5.50 1.04 -11.18
CA ASP A 46 -6.53 0.05 -10.86
C ASP A 46 -5.95 -1.36 -10.70
N GLN A 47 -4.96 -1.75 -11.52
CA GLN A 47 -4.24 -3.01 -11.32
C GLN A 47 -3.45 -3.02 -10.01
N LYS A 48 -2.79 -1.91 -9.64
CA LYS A 48 -2.14 -1.77 -8.32
C LYS A 48 -3.13 -1.89 -7.17
N LYS A 49 -4.33 -1.31 -7.29
CA LYS A 49 -5.41 -1.47 -6.30
C LYS A 49 -5.89 -2.92 -6.21
N GLN A 50 -6.07 -3.62 -7.33
CA GLN A 50 -6.46 -5.03 -7.33
C GLN A 50 -5.38 -5.94 -6.71
N LEU A 51 -4.10 -5.69 -6.99
CA LEU A 51 -3.00 -6.36 -6.29
C LEU A 51 -3.03 -6.10 -4.78
N SER A 52 -3.34 -4.86 -4.36
CA SER A 52 -3.51 -4.52 -2.94
C SER A 52 -4.73 -5.17 -2.27
N TYR A 53 -5.73 -5.54 -3.07
CA TYR A 53 -6.90 -6.29 -2.61
C TYR A 53 -6.56 -7.76 -2.39
N ASN A 54 -5.64 -8.35 -3.17
CA ASN A 54 -5.13 -9.69 -2.85
C ASN A 54 -4.19 -9.73 -1.63
N LEU A 55 -3.57 -8.60 -1.27
CA LEU A 55 -2.94 -8.39 0.04
C LEU A 55 -3.93 -8.05 1.17
N SER A 56 -5.23 -7.98 0.89
CA SER A 56 -6.27 -7.71 1.89
C SER A 56 -6.71 -8.99 2.62
N LYS A 57 -5.77 -9.63 3.34
CA LYS A 57 -6.17 -10.00 4.71
C LYS A 57 -6.33 -8.66 5.43
N GLU A 58 -7.57 -8.27 5.71
CA GLU A 58 -7.80 -7.10 6.55
C GLU A 58 -6.94 -7.23 7.81
N ILE A 59 -6.16 -6.19 8.08
CA ILE A 59 -5.36 -6.14 9.29
C ILE A 59 -6.36 -6.12 10.44
N PRO A 60 -6.39 -7.15 11.31
CA PRO A 60 -7.37 -7.20 12.38
C PRO A 60 -7.26 -5.95 13.25
N THR A 61 -8.41 -5.42 13.66
CA THR A 61 -8.47 -4.25 14.52
C THR A 61 -7.76 -4.51 15.85
N PRO A 62 -7.30 -3.47 16.58
CA PRO A 62 -6.67 -3.66 17.87
C PRO A 62 -7.53 -4.47 18.87
N GLU A 63 -8.85 -4.32 18.80
CA GLU A 63 -9.79 -5.09 19.61
C GLU A 63 -9.80 -6.58 19.24
N GLU A 64 -9.75 -6.91 17.95
CA GLU A 64 -9.70 -8.29 17.47
C GLU A 64 -8.38 -8.97 17.82
N ILE A 65 -7.25 -8.26 17.64
CA ILE A 65 -5.93 -8.76 18.07
C ILE A 65 -5.95 -9.01 19.58
N LYS A 66 -6.48 -8.07 20.36
CA LYS A 66 -6.57 -8.21 21.82
C LYS A 66 -7.43 -9.42 22.20
N ARG A 67 -8.61 -9.58 21.57
CA ARG A 67 -9.53 -10.69 21.80
C ARG A 67 -8.90 -12.04 21.49
N GLN A 68 -8.07 -12.13 20.46
CA GLN A 68 -7.33 -13.36 20.18
C GLN A 68 -6.20 -13.60 21.20
N LEU A 69 -5.48 -12.56 21.64
CA LEU A 69 -4.52 -12.68 22.73
C LEU A 69 -5.19 -13.15 24.03
N ASP A 70 -6.42 -12.69 24.30
CA ASP A 70 -7.22 -13.07 25.49
C ASP A 70 -7.49 -14.58 25.56
N GLN A 71 -7.52 -15.29 24.42
CA GLN A 71 -7.73 -16.74 24.37
C GLN A 71 -6.52 -17.55 24.90
N TYR A 72 -5.33 -16.95 24.92
CA TYR A 72 -4.09 -17.63 25.29
C TYR A 72 -3.39 -17.01 26.51
N VAL A 73 -3.56 -15.71 26.74
CA VAL A 73 -2.87 -14.96 27.80
C VAL A 73 -3.89 -14.33 28.75
N ILE A 74 -3.98 -14.93 29.94
CA ILE A 74 -4.88 -14.46 31.01
C ILE A 74 -4.28 -13.25 31.73
N GLY A 75 -5.11 -12.22 31.94
CA GLY A 75 -4.67 -10.94 32.52
C GLY A 75 -3.73 -10.17 31.60
N GLN A 76 -2.81 -9.37 32.15
CA GLN A 76 -1.86 -8.55 31.37
C GLN A 76 -2.55 -7.54 30.42
N GLU A 77 -3.70 -6.98 30.82
CA GLU A 77 -4.55 -6.11 29.98
C GLU A 77 -3.80 -4.94 29.33
N ARG A 78 -2.92 -4.28 30.10
CA ARG A 78 -2.10 -3.17 29.60
C ARG A 78 -1.16 -3.63 28.48
N ALA A 79 -0.49 -4.76 28.64
CA ALA A 79 0.45 -5.28 27.65
C ALA A 79 -0.28 -5.70 26.37
N LYS A 80 -1.43 -6.38 26.48
CA LYS A 80 -2.26 -6.77 25.32
C LYS A 80 -2.75 -5.55 24.55
N LYS A 81 -3.28 -4.53 25.23
CA LYS A 81 -3.73 -3.29 24.57
C LYS A 81 -2.60 -2.58 23.83
N VAL A 82 -1.44 -2.43 24.46
CA VAL A 82 -0.27 -1.77 23.84
C VAL A 82 0.22 -2.56 22.62
N LEU A 83 0.34 -3.88 22.74
CA LEU A 83 0.77 -4.74 21.62
C LEU A 83 -0.23 -4.67 20.45
N SER A 84 -1.53 -4.80 20.72
CA SER A 84 -2.55 -4.76 19.68
C SER A 84 -2.53 -3.45 18.89
N VAL A 85 -2.42 -2.31 19.56
CA VAL A 85 -2.36 -1.00 18.90
C VAL A 85 -1.07 -0.83 18.10
N ALA A 86 0.09 -1.19 18.69
CA ALA A 86 1.37 -1.04 18.02
C ALA A 86 1.48 -1.91 16.76
N VAL A 87 0.97 -3.15 16.82
CA VAL A 87 0.95 -4.08 15.70
C VAL A 87 0.04 -3.58 14.60
N TYR A 88 -1.20 -3.19 14.95
CA TYR A 88 -2.14 -2.62 13.99
C TYR A 88 -1.52 -1.43 13.25
N ASN A 89 -0.93 -0.49 13.99
CA ASN A 89 -0.26 0.67 13.41
C ASN A 89 0.97 0.30 12.57
N HIS A 90 1.73 -0.72 12.99
CA HIS A 90 2.87 -1.23 12.23
C HIS A 90 2.47 -1.74 10.84
N TYR A 91 1.46 -2.61 10.77
CA TYR A 91 0.96 -3.15 9.49
C TYR A 91 0.24 -2.09 8.66
N LYS A 92 -0.53 -1.19 9.29
CA LYS A 92 -1.17 -0.07 8.60
C LYS A 92 -0.14 0.81 7.89
N ARG A 93 1.01 1.05 8.54
CA ARG A 93 2.13 1.81 7.96
C ARG A 93 2.81 1.07 6.81
N ILE A 94 3.08 -0.23 6.95
CA ILE A 94 3.68 -1.04 5.87
C ILE A 94 2.77 -1.00 4.64
N ARG A 95 1.47 -1.24 4.83
CA ARG A 95 0.49 -1.27 3.75
C ARG A 95 0.34 0.07 3.04
N ALA A 96 0.35 1.19 3.78
CA ALA A 96 0.32 2.52 3.18
C ALA A 96 1.55 2.79 2.29
N LYS A 97 2.74 2.36 2.74
CA LYS A 97 3.97 2.46 1.94
C LYS A 97 3.91 1.62 0.66
N GLU A 98 3.43 0.39 0.75
CA GLU A 98 3.27 -0.51 -0.42
C GLU A 98 2.30 0.06 -1.46
N LEU A 99 1.24 0.72 -1.01
CA LEU A 99 0.24 1.35 -1.86
C LEU A 99 0.69 2.67 -2.49
N GLY A 100 1.85 3.20 -2.10
CA GLY A 100 2.30 4.52 -2.55
C GLY A 100 1.35 5.65 -2.14
N LEU A 101 0.51 5.42 -1.12
CA LEU A 101 -0.32 6.45 -0.53
C LEU A 101 0.57 7.26 0.42
N SER A 102 0.72 8.56 0.16
CA SER A 102 1.19 9.49 1.17
C SER A 102 0.18 9.49 2.31
N LEU A 103 0.59 9.04 3.49
CA LEU A 103 -0.17 9.27 4.72
C LEU A 103 0.03 10.75 5.07
N ASP A 104 -0.62 11.64 4.34
CA ASP A 104 -0.36 13.09 4.39
C ASP A 104 -0.66 13.75 5.75
N ASP A 105 -1.30 13.06 6.69
CA ASP A 105 -1.72 13.68 7.96
C ASP A 105 -1.34 12.91 9.24
N VAL A 106 -0.60 11.79 9.15
CA VAL A 106 -0.17 11.07 10.36
C VAL A 106 1.24 10.52 10.20
N GLU A 107 2.22 11.19 10.81
CA GLU A 107 3.54 10.62 11.07
C GLU A 107 3.39 9.43 12.04
N VAL A 108 3.16 8.24 11.50
CA VAL A 108 3.15 7.01 12.31
C VAL A 108 4.60 6.63 12.65
N GLU A 109 5.12 7.21 13.73
CA GLU A 109 6.45 6.90 14.27
C GLU A 109 6.60 5.40 14.58
N LYS A 110 7.83 4.89 14.50
CA LYS A 110 8.15 3.49 14.83
C LYS A 110 8.14 3.30 16.34
N SER A 111 7.04 2.78 16.88
CA SER A 111 6.94 2.36 18.27
C SER A 111 7.53 0.96 18.46
N ASN A 112 8.79 0.90 18.90
CA ASN A 112 9.34 -0.35 19.45
C ASN A 112 8.77 -0.56 20.87
N ILE A 113 8.51 -1.81 21.26
CA ILE A 113 7.97 -2.14 22.58
C ILE A 113 9.03 -2.88 23.40
N LEU A 114 9.23 -2.44 24.64
CA LEU A 114 9.97 -3.17 25.66
C LEU A 114 8.97 -3.83 26.64
N LEU A 115 9.02 -5.17 26.75
CA LEU A 115 8.18 -5.93 27.68
C LEU A 115 8.94 -6.24 28.97
N ILE A 116 8.48 -5.69 30.10
CA ILE A 116 9.05 -5.92 31.43
C ILE A 116 8.03 -6.66 32.30
N GLY A 117 8.49 -7.67 33.05
CA GLY A 117 7.66 -8.42 34.00
C GLY A 117 8.40 -9.60 34.62
N PRO A 118 7.88 -10.19 35.72
CA PRO A 118 8.52 -11.29 36.43
C PRO A 118 8.65 -12.56 35.58
N THR A 119 9.46 -13.52 36.04
CA THR A 119 9.55 -14.84 35.38
C THR A 119 8.17 -15.51 35.35
N GLY A 120 7.88 -16.28 34.30
CA GLY A 120 6.57 -16.96 34.15
C GLY A 120 5.37 -16.07 33.81
N SER A 121 5.53 -14.74 33.68
CA SER A 121 4.40 -13.81 33.44
C SER A 121 3.78 -13.82 32.03
N GLY A 122 4.16 -14.76 31.16
CA GLY A 122 3.60 -14.89 29.81
C GLY A 122 4.21 -13.97 28.73
N LYS A 123 5.33 -13.27 28.98
CA LYS A 123 5.99 -12.41 27.96
C LYS A 123 6.29 -13.14 26.64
N THR A 124 6.90 -14.32 26.74
CA THR A 124 7.22 -15.15 25.57
C THR A 124 5.96 -15.70 24.90
N LEU A 125 4.91 -15.99 25.68
CA LEU A 125 3.64 -16.47 25.16
C LEU A 125 2.93 -15.38 24.35
N LEU A 126 2.91 -14.13 24.83
CA LEU A 126 2.39 -12.97 24.09
C LEU A 126 3.02 -12.87 22.70
N ALA A 127 4.35 -12.93 22.61
CA ALA A 127 5.06 -12.84 21.33
C ALA A 127 4.72 -14.02 20.40
N LYS A 128 4.70 -15.26 20.93
CA LYS A 128 4.36 -16.46 20.15
C LYS A 128 2.92 -16.45 19.65
N THR A 129 1.97 -16.03 20.47
CA THR A 129 0.56 -15.94 20.09
C THR A 129 0.36 -14.86 19.04
N LEU A 130 0.99 -13.71 19.20
CA LEU A 130 0.93 -12.63 18.22
C LEU A 130 1.46 -13.06 16.85
N ALA A 131 2.55 -13.83 16.80
CA ALA A 131 3.09 -14.40 15.56
C ALA A 131 2.20 -15.47 14.89
N LYS A 132 1.19 -16.01 15.59
CA LYS A 132 0.19 -16.93 14.99
C LYS A 132 -1.03 -16.18 14.43
N ILE A 133 -1.29 -14.99 14.95
CA ILE A 133 -2.43 -14.14 14.57
C ILE A 133 -2.16 -13.42 13.23
N LEU A 134 -0.90 -13.09 12.99
CA LEU A 134 -0.41 -12.29 11.86
C LEU A 134 0.25 -13.19 10.82
#